data_AF-A0A932EF85-F1
#
_entry.id   AF-A0A932EF85-F1
#
_cell.length_a   1.000
_cell.length_b   1.000
_cell.length_c   1.000
_cell.angle_alpha   90.00
_cell.angle_beta   90.00
_cell.angle_gamma   90.00
#
_symmetry.space_group_name_H-M   'P 1'
#
loop_
_entity.id
_entity.type
_entity.pdbx_description
1 polymer ?
#
loop_
_entity_poly.entity_id
_entity_poly.type
_entity_poly.pdbx_seq_one_letter_code
_entity_poly.pdbx_strand_id
1 'polypeptide(L)'
;MVENKAVADGDNFGSEESNTVELTINPLSGGGGTPTGPTITKSASNTSVVAGQEITYTIEVENDSSDTLVDAAVRDILDQNLEFVSANPPPTTNTTVLGVTTLTWEIGDLGVGEKFTIELKVEVKSGTVSGTIIENDAELSADQFNPITAGAPDVEVTSPPSGGGSGGGGSGGGAIMPPPNYEANMEFVFADPKVKGEDYGESVTITNTGSIALSPGDLTVTFPLSLNVVTLSPSAISFAGNVATWSVPVIPVGGSYTVSFTVKPNATGTNIITVANYYIGTQQIAVASASENVGDVAGETAPELPRTGAGAAYLLLVNLPLLFMRRLKKALAALFLLAAGFLALNFSYFKEVVSFSLNKQRQEQEQLLVEEELPPNTLTVPSLGIMVPIILDSGSSESEFQEALRNGVVHYPGTAQVGQAGNSYIFGHSSDYFWSRGNYKTVFAVLPKINIGDEVMATDAEGQEYFYQVKETKVVGPSDLSVLEQDYTKKRLTLQTSYPIGTALKRFIVIAELKEE
;
A
#
# COMPACT_ATOMS: atom_id res chain seq x y z
N MET A 1 10.17 -28.55 31.54
CA MET A 1 10.96 -29.77 31.29
C MET A 1 11.28 -29.76 29.81
N VAL A 2 12.56 -29.68 29.44
CA VAL A 2 12.97 -29.84 28.05
C VAL A 2 13.87 -31.07 28.04
N GLU A 3 13.38 -32.17 27.48
CA GLU A 3 14.21 -33.35 27.21
C GLU A 3 14.86 -33.19 25.84
N ASN A 4 16.19 -33.28 25.79
CA ASN A 4 16.91 -33.41 24.54
C ASN A 4 17.44 -34.86 24.44
N LYS A 5 16.98 -35.59 23.43
CA LYS A 5 17.38 -36.98 23.20
C LYS A 5 18.17 -37.07 21.89
N ALA A 6 19.48 -37.20 22.00
CA ALA A 6 20.32 -37.53 20.85
C ALA A 6 20.34 -39.05 20.64
N VAL A 7 20.07 -39.50 19.41
CA VAL A 7 20.25 -40.90 18.99
C VAL A 7 21.34 -40.94 17.94
N ALA A 8 22.40 -41.72 18.20
CA ALA A 8 23.40 -42.05 17.19
C ALA A 8 23.08 -43.44 16.62
N ASP A 9 22.96 -43.53 15.30
CA ASP A 9 22.76 -44.80 14.59
C ASP A 9 24.01 -45.15 13.77
N GLY A 10 24.43 -46.40 13.84
CA GLY A 10 25.62 -46.90 13.17
C GLY A 10 25.88 -48.38 13.46
N ASP A 11 26.16 -49.13 12.41
CA ASP A 11 26.20 -50.61 12.31
C ASP A 11 27.21 -51.34 13.22
N ASN A 12 27.90 -50.63 14.12
CA ASN A 12 29.04 -51.14 14.89
C ASN A 12 28.96 -50.91 16.41
N PHE A 13 27.81 -50.50 16.96
CA PHE A 13 27.63 -50.38 18.42
C PHE A 13 26.53 -51.29 18.94
N GLY A 14 26.87 -52.16 19.90
CA GLY A 14 25.91 -52.94 20.68
C GLY A 14 25.11 -52.05 21.62
N SER A 15 23.84 -52.41 21.84
CA SER A 15 22.87 -51.63 22.60
C SER A 15 23.23 -51.51 24.09
N GLU A 16 23.89 -50.43 24.50
CA GLU A 16 24.02 -50.06 25.92
C GLU A 16 24.01 -48.53 26.11
N GLU A 17 22.97 -48.10 26.85
CA GLU A 17 22.74 -46.90 27.68
C GLU A 17 23.06 -45.46 27.20
N SER A 18 21.98 -44.69 27.07
CA SER A 18 21.96 -43.22 26.97
C SER A 18 22.20 -42.60 28.34
N ASN A 19 23.31 -41.88 28.51
CA ASN A 19 23.50 -41.02 29.69
C ASN A 19 22.50 -39.86 29.66
N THR A 20 21.57 -39.83 30.62
CA THR A 20 20.71 -38.68 30.89
C THR A 20 21.42 -37.75 31.87
N VAL A 21 21.59 -36.47 31.50
CA VAL A 21 21.99 -35.41 32.41
C VAL A 21 20.73 -34.72 32.89
N GLU A 22 20.36 -34.89 34.16
CA GLU A 22 19.27 -34.15 34.79
C GLU A 22 19.75 -32.75 35.16
N LEU A 23 19.29 -31.73 34.43
CA LEU A 23 19.38 -30.33 34.88
C LEU A 23 18.26 -30.06 35.89
N THR A 24 18.62 -30.00 37.17
CA THR A 24 17.68 -29.53 38.21
C THR A 24 17.66 -28.00 38.18
N ILE A 25 16.63 -27.41 37.57
CA ILE A 25 16.32 -25.99 37.77
C ILE A 25 15.60 -25.90 39.12
N ASN A 26 16.32 -25.52 40.17
CA ASN A 26 15.68 -25.19 41.44
C ASN A 26 14.88 -23.89 41.25
N PRO A 27 13.54 -23.86 41.43
CA PRO A 27 12.85 -22.60 41.59
C PRO A 27 13.43 -21.91 42.82
N LEU A 28 13.86 -20.65 42.68
CA LEU A 28 14.35 -19.84 43.78
C LEU A 28 13.23 -19.72 44.83
N SER A 29 13.36 -20.50 45.90
CA SER A 29 12.58 -20.38 47.11
C SER A 29 13.46 -19.72 48.17
N GLY A 30 13.18 -18.44 48.44
CA GLY A 30 13.85 -17.73 49.53
C GLY A 30 13.68 -16.21 49.51
N GLY A 31 12.53 -15.72 50.02
CA GLY A 31 12.34 -14.33 50.44
C GLY A 31 11.16 -13.65 49.76
N GLY A 32 10.09 -13.36 50.52
CA GLY A 32 8.85 -12.75 50.04
C GLY A 32 8.96 -11.28 49.64
N GLY A 33 9.66 -11.02 48.55
CA GLY A 33 9.40 -9.90 47.64
C GLY A 33 9.06 -10.50 46.28
N THR A 34 8.03 -9.99 45.61
CA THR A 34 7.80 -10.29 44.19
C THR A 34 9.13 -10.09 43.45
N PRO A 35 9.67 -11.05 42.68
CA PRO A 35 10.85 -10.78 41.87
C PRO A 35 10.48 -9.65 40.91
N THR A 36 11.06 -8.49 41.12
CA THR A 36 10.88 -7.32 40.27
C THR A 36 11.69 -7.58 39.01
N GLY A 37 11.03 -7.73 37.86
CA GLY A 37 11.74 -7.68 36.57
C GLY A 37 12.29 -6.27 36.34
N PRO A 38 13.16 -6.09 35.34
CA PRO A 38 13.60 -4.74 34.97
C PRO A 38 12.40 -3.88 34.58
N THR A 39 12.51 -2.58 34.81
CA THR A 39 11.46 -1.61 34.48
C THR A 39 11.91 -0.69 33.36
N ILE A 40 10.97 -0.34 32.50
CA ILE A 40 11.10 0.73 31.52
C ILE A 40 9.91 1.67 31.69
N THR A 41 10.17 2.97 31.66
CA THR A 41 9.14 4.01 31.67
C THR A 41 9.42 5.01 30.56
N LYS A 42 8.34 5.62 30.06
CA LYS A 42 8.42 6.64 29.03
C LYS A 42 7.47 7.77 29.38
N SER A 43 7.96 9.01 29.28
CA SER A 43 7.17 10.21 29.58
C SER A 43 7.34 11.25 28.49
N ALA A 44 6.35 12.13 28.36
CA ALA A 44 6.37 13.25 27.43
C ALA A 44 6.41 14.57 28.21
N SER A 45 7.21 15.52 27.72
CA SER A 45 7.30 16.89 28.28
C SER A 45 5.96 17.63 28.27
N ASN A 46 5.14 17.39 27.24
CA ASN A 46 3.79 17.93 27.09
C ASN A 46 2.86 16.85 26.52
N THR A 47 1.58 16.87 26.92
CA THR A 47 0.51 16.05 26.33
C THR A 47 -0.28 16.79 25.26
N SER A 48 0.16 18.01 24.91
CA SER A 48 -0.38 18.77 23.79
C SER A 48 0.69 19.67 23.18
N VAL A 49 0.69 19.77 21.85
CA VAL A 49 1.75 20.48 21.11
C VAL A 49 1.20 21.04 19.80
N VAL A 50 1.69 22.20 19.38
CA VAL A 50 1.32 22.76 18.07
C VAL A 50 2.15 22.11 16.97
N ALA A 51 1.56 21.83 15.81
CA ALA A 51 2.30 21.32 14.65
C ALA A 51 3.50 22.22 14.30
N GLY A 52 4.64 21.62 14.00
CA GLY A 52 5.93 22.29 13.79
C GLY A 52 6.65 22.67 15.09
N GLN A 53 6.22 22.18 16.25
CA GLN A 53 6.92 22.35 17.53
C GLN A 53 7.48 21.03 18.03
N GLU A 54 8.46 21.13 18.93
CA GLU A 54 9.18 19.99 19.47
C GLU A 54 8.47 19.38 20.69
N ILE A 55 8.51 18.05 20.79
CA ILE A 55 8.22 17.28 21.99
C ILE A 55 9.53 16.66 22.46
N THR A 56 9.79 16.71 23.77
CA THR A 56 10.84 15.89 24.40
C THR A 56 10.19 14.70 25.10
N TYR A 57 10.65 13.50 24.79
CA TYR A 57 10.36 12.25 25.47
C TYR A 57 11.53 11.87 26.39
N THR A 58 11.22 11.33 27.56
CA THR A 58 12.22 10.77 28.48
C THR A 58 11.93 9.29 28.68
N ILE A 59 12.88 8.44 28.32
CA ILE A 59 12.81 6.99 28.52
C ILE A 59 13.79 6.64 29.63
N GLU A 60 13.32 5.94 30.66
CA GLU A 60 14.16 5.48 31.77
C GLU A 60 14.05 3.96 31.92
N VAL A 61 15.20 3.30 31.86
CA VAL A 61 15.36 1.87 32.13
C VAL A 61 16.05 1.71 33.48
N GLU A 62 15.55 0.82 34.32
CA GLU A 62 16.17 0.43 35.58
C GLU A 62 16.21 -1.10 35.69
N ASN A 63 17.41 -1.64 35.99
CA ASN A 63 17.53 -3.05 36.28
C ASN A 63 17.17 -3.33 37.75
N ASP A 64 15.87 -3.44 38.02
CA ASP A 64 15.31 -3.83 39.32
C ASP A 64 15.35 -5.35 39.59
N SER A 65 16.00 -6.12 38.70
CA SER A 65 16.08 -7.57 38.81
C SER A 65 17.20 -8.05 39.71
N SER A 66 17.26 -9.36 39.97
CA SER A 66 18.30 -9.98 40.80
C SER A 66 19.64 -10.16 40.08
N ASP A 67 19.67 -10.01 38.76
CA ASP A 67 20.81 -10.37 37.92
C ASP A 67 21.12 -9.25 36.92
N THR A 68 22.35 -9.21 36.39
CA THR A 68 22.74 -8.29 35.32
C THR A 68 21.94 -8.58 34.05
N LEU A 69 21.39 -7.56 33.39
CA LEU A 69 20.83 -7.68 32.04
C LEU A 69 21.99 -7.77 31.05
N VAL A 70 21.96 -8.71 30.13
CA VAL A 70 23.03 -8.94 29.15
C VAL A 70 22.51 -8.52 27.79
N ASP A 71 23.34 -7.79 27.04
CA ASP A 71 23.00 -7.23 25.73
C ASP A 71 21.66 -6.46 25.75
N ALA A 72 21.49 -5.62 26.78
CA ALA A 72 20.30 -4.79 26.91
C ALA A 72 20.26 -3.75 25.78
N ALA A 73 19.09 -3.56 25.19
CA ALA A 73 18.86 -2.58 24.15
C ALA A 73 17.48 -1.92 24.29
N VAL A 74 17.39 -0.64 23.91
CA VAL A 74 16.13 0.09 23.81
C VAL A 74 15.85 0.42 22.36
N ARG A 75 14.62 0.14 21.93
CA ARG A 75 14.12 0.46 20.59
C ARG A 75 12.90 1.37 20.68
N ASP A 76 12.90 2.45 19.90
CA ASP A 76 11.82 3.44 19.84
C ASP A 76 11.40 3.64 18.38
N ILE A 77 10.11 3.49 18.10
CA ILE A 77 9.55 3.67 16.76
C ILE A 77 8.77 4.98 16.76
N LEU A 78 9.26 5.96 16.00
CA LEU A 78 8.60 7.25 15.93
C LEU A 78 7.29 7.15 15.15
N ASP A 79 6.23 7.77 15.70
CA ASP A 79 4.98 8.01 14.98
C ASP A 79 5.23 8.74 13.66
N GLN A 80 4.38 8.45 12.65
CA GLN A 80 4.52 9.02 11.32
C GLN A 80 4.44 10.55 11.27
N ASN A 81 3.85 11.19 12.28
CA ASN A 81 3.76 12.64 12.42
C ASN A 81 4.96 13.26 13.13
N LEU A 82 5.92 12.45 13.57
CA LEU A 82 7.14 12.90 14.24
C LEU A 82 8.34 12.86 13.29
N GLU A 83 9.26 13.79 13.51
CA GLU A 83 10.58 13.81 12.88
C GLU A 83 11.65 13.82 13.97
N PHE A 84 12.68 12.99 13.80
CA PHE A 84 13.79 12.93 14.75
C PHE A 84 14.60 14.24 14.72
N VAL A 85 14.77 14.88 15.87
CA VAL A 85 15.60 16.08 15.99
C VAL A 85 16.95 15.73 16.62
N SER A 86 16.93 15.14 17.82
CA SER A 86 18.14 14.75 18.55
C SER A 86 17.83 13.78 19.68
N ALA A 87 18.85 13.10 20.21
CA ALA A 87 18.74 12.39 21.47
C ALA A 87 20.04 12.43 22.25
N ASN A 88 19.93 12.28 23.57
CA ASN A 88 21.04 12.15 24.50
C ASN A 88 20.80 10.97 25.47
N PRO A 89 21.63 9.91 25.44
CA PRO A 89 22.71 9.69 24.48
C PRO A 89 22.20 9.54 23.03
N PRO A 90 23.04 9.78 22.00
CA PRO A 90 22.64 9.54 20.61
C PRO A 90 22.34 8.05 20.38
N PRO A 91 21.39 7.72 19.50
CA PRO A 91 21.07 6.32 19.21
C PRO A 91 22.26 5.63 18.53
N THR A 92 22.46 4.36 18.84
CA THR A 92 23.42 3.49 18.15
C THR A 92 23.05 3.36 16.67
N THR A 93 21.76 3.23 16.37
CA THR A 93 21.26 3.29 14.99
C THR A 93 20.01 4.17 14.89
N ASN A 94 19.93 4.93 13.79
CA ASN A 94 18.76 5.70 13.40
C ASN A 94 18.47 5.36 11.94
N THR A 95 17.46 4.53 11.72
CA THR A 95 17.14 4.00 10.39
C THR A 95 15.72 4.40 10.02
N THR A 96 15.56 4.91 8.81
CA THR A 96 14.24 5.18 8.23
C THR A 96 13.99 4.27 7.04
N VAL A 97 13.00 3.38 7.16
CA VAL A 97 12.61 2.43 6.11
C VAL A 97 11.14 2.64 5.80
N LEU A 98 10.82 2.87 4.52
CA LEU A 98 9.45 3.15 4.05
C LEU A 98 8.74 4.32 4.77
N GLY A 99 9.48 5.22 5.41
CA GLY A 99 8.93 6.36 6.14
C GLY A 99 8.72 6.13 7.65
N VAL A 100 9.02 4.93 8.16
CA VAL A 100 9.07 4.64 9.60
C VAL A 100 10.49 4.87 10.10
N THR A 101 10.66 5.72 11.11
CA THR A 101 11.96 5.95 11.77
C THR A 101 12.04 5.10 13.03
N THR A 102 13.02 4.20 13.09
CA THR A 102 13.35 3.41 14.28
C THR A 102 14.69 3.88 14.85
N LEU A 103 14.71 4.15 16.14
CA LEU A 103 15.88 4.53 16.92
C LEU A 103 16.24 3.38 17.86
N THR A 104 17.50 2.95 17.85
CA THR A 104 17.97 1.88 18.73
C THR A 104 19.17 2.34 19.54
N TRP A 105 19.16 2.04 20.83
CA TRP A 105 20.28 2.21 21.77
C TRP A 105 20.71 0.85 22.26
N GLU A 106 21.90 0.43 21.86
CA GLU A 106 22.58 -0.74 22.43
C GLU A 106 23.22 -0.31 23.75
N ILE A 107 22.60 -0.69 24.87
CA ILE A 107 23.08 -0.38 26.23
C ILE A 107 24.24 -1.32 26.60
N GLY A 108 24.16 -2.59 26.15
CA GLY A 108 25.08 -3.65 26.57
C GLY A 108 24.68 -4.21 27.93
N ASP A 109 25.66 -4.64 28.73
CA ASP A 109 25.38 -5.18 30.06
C ASP A 109 24.94 -4.08 31.03
N LEU A 110 23.76 -4.25 31.65
CA LEU A 110 23.23 -3.33 32.66
C LEU A 110 23.15 -4.03 34.03
N GLY A 111 24.02 -3.62 34.96
CA GLY A 111 24.14 -4.22 36.29
C GLY A 111 22.92 -3.99 37.18
N VAL A 112 22.82 -4.78 38.25
CA VAL A 112 21.70 -4.69 39.21
C VAL A 112 21.65 -3.31 39.86
N GLY A 113 20.48 -2.66 39.79
CA GLY A 113 20.23 -1.31 40.28
C GLY A 113 20.79 -0.19 39.41
N GLU A 114 21.39 -0.50 38.25
CA GLU A 114 21.83 0.51 37.29
C GLU A 114 20.66 1.04 36.46
N LYS A 115 20.80 2.30 36.03
CA LYS A 115 19.81 3.01 35.23
C LYS A 115 20.39 3.50 33.93
N PHE A 116 19.57 3.53 32.90
CA PHE A 116 19.88 4.14 31.62
C PHE A 116 18.74 5.10 31.22
N THR A 117 19.08 6.37 30.99
CA THR A 117 18.10 7.41 30.66
C THR A 117 18.38 7.98 29.28
N ILE A 118 17.34 8.05 28.45
CA ILE A 118 17.37 8.64 27.12
C ILE A 118 16.46 9.87 27.11
N GLU A 119 17.03 11.02 26.75
CA GLU A 119 16.27 12.21 26.38
C GLU A 119 16.16 12.27 24.86
N LEU A 120 14.95 12.04 24.34
CA LEU A 120 14.65 11.99 22.91
C LEU A 120 13.82 13.22 22.51
N LYS A 121 14.37 14.06 21.63
CA LYS A 121 13.68 15.23 21.09
C LYS A 121 13.23 14.97 19.65
N VAL A 122 11.94 15.23 19.42
CA VAL A 122 11.28 15.08 18.12
C VAL A 122 10.50 16.33 17.78
N GLU A 123 10.30 16.60 16.50
CA GLU A 123 9.41 17.66 16.00
C GLU A 123 8.10 17.04 15.51
N VAL A 124 6.96 17.62 15.90
CA VAL A 124 5.70 17.32 15.22
C VAL A 124 5.72 17.99 13.86
N LYS A 125 5.58 17.21 12.79
CA LYS A 125 5.62 17.73 11.42
C LYS A 125 4.63 18.88 11.26
N SER A 126 5.07 19.96 10.61
CA SER A 126 4.24 21.17 10.41
C SER A 126 2.93 20.94 9.66
N GLY A 127 2.80 19.83 8.93
CA GLY A 127 1.57 19.43 8.23
C GLY A 127 0.60 18.57 9.05
N THR A 128 0.93 18.25 10.31
CA THR A 128 0.08 17.40 11.15
C THR A 128 -1.20 18.14 11.56
N VAL A 129 -2.33 17.45 11.43
CA VAL A 129 -3.66 18.03 11.63
C VAL A 129 -3.93 18.26 13.13
N SER A 130 -4.59 19.35 13.47
CA SER A 130 -5.04 19.59 14.85
C SER A 130 -6.07 18.53 15.27
N GLY A 131 -5.92 17.99 16.47
CA GLY A 131 -6.68 16.88 17.02
C GLY A 131 -6.06 15.50 16.74
N THR A 132 -4.96 15.42 15.98
CA THR A 132 -4.19 14.18 15.85
C THR A 132 -3.64 13.77 17.20
N ILE A 133 -3.83 12.50 17.56
CA ILE A 133 -3.22 11.86 18.71
C ILE A 133 -1.92 11.21 18.27
N ILE A 134 -0.81 11.56 18.92
CA ILE A 134 0.50 10.99 18.69
C ILE A 134 0.79 10.02 19.84
N GLU A 135 0.94 8.75 19.49
CA GLU A 135 1.40 7.69 20.39
C GLU A 135 2.91 7.49 20.19
N ASN A 136 3.64 7.17 21.25
CA ASN A 136 5.05 6.84 21.14
C ASN A 136 5.45 5.81 22.18
N ASP A 137 5.98 4.69 21.72
CA ASP A 137 6.33 3.55 22.55
C ASP A 137 7.82 3.23 22.45
N ALA A 138 8.40 2.84 23.58
CA ALA A 138 9.75 2.31 23.65
C ALA A 138 9.72 0.86 24.15
N GLU A 139 10.58 0.03 23.58
CA GLU A 139 10.73 -1.38 23.92
C GLU A 139 12.13 -1.63 24.47
N LEU A 140 12.21 -2.31 25.63
CA LEU A 140 13.44 -2.81 26.23
C LEU A 140 13.58 -4.30 25.93
N SER A 141 14.72 -4.72 25.39
CA SER A 141 15.09 -6.12 25.20
C SER A 141 16.40 -6.46 25.92
N ALA A 142 16.55 -7.72 26.34
CA ALA A 142 17.82 -8.32 26.77
C ALA A 142 17.72 -9.84 26.61
N ASP A 143 18.83 -10.57 26.71
CA ASP A 143 18.86 -12.03 26.54
C ASP A 143 17.96 -12.80 27.53
N GLN A 144 17.75 -12.24 28.72
CA GLN A 144 17.09 -12.90 29.84
C GLN A 144 15.56 -12.87 29.78
N PHE A 145 14.96 -12.00 28.97
CA PHE A 145 13.51 -11.80 28.98
C PHE A 145 12.96 -11.39 27.60
N ASN A 146 11.68 -11.69 27.39
CA ASN A 146 10.96 -11.19 26.22
C ASN A 146 10.79 -9.67 26.32
N PRO A 147 10.91 -8.93 25.20
CA PRO A 147 10.90 -7.47 25.25
C PRO A 147 9.72 -6.87 26.01
N ILE A 148 9.97 -5.80 26.75
CA ILE A 148 9.00 -5.09 27.59
C ILE A 148 8.77 -3.70 26.99
N THR A 149 7.50 -3.33 26.78
CA THR A 149 7.12 -2.06 26.18
C THR A 149 6.66 -1.04 27.23
N ALA A 150 7.03 0.22 27.04
CA ALA A 150 6.50 1.37 27.77
C ALA A 150 6.04 2.45 26.79
N GLY A 151 4.76 2.79 26.87
CA GLY A 151 4.18 3.91 26.15
C GLY A 151 4.30 5.23 26.91
N ALA A 152 4.46 6.31 26.16
CA ALA A 152 4.27 7.66 26.66
C ALA A 152 2.77 7.99 26.76
N PRO A 153 2.36 8.99 27.56
CA PRO A 153 1.03 9.57 27.44
C PRO A 153 0.80 10.13 26.02
N ASP A 154 -0.40 9.90 25.50
CA ASP A 154 -0.89 10.47 24.24
C ASP A 154 -0.63 11.99 24.16
N VAL A 155 -0.12 12.43 23.00
CA VAL A 155 0.08 13.86 22.73
C VAL A 155 -0.91 14.35 21.68
N GLU A 156 -1.76 15.30 22.05
CA GLU A 156 -2.74 15.90 21.12
C GLU A 156 -2.16 17.11 20.38
N VAL A 157 -2.22 17.09 19.06
CA VAL A 157 -1.79 18.21 18.22
C VAL A 157 -2.81 19.35 18.28
N THR A 158 -2.39 20.57 18.61
CA THR A 158 -3.27 21.73 18.73
C THR A 158 -3.00 22.79 17.69
N SER A 159 -4.02 23.62 17.44
CA SER A 159 -3.89 24.79 16.59
C SER A 159 -3.09 25.88 17.32
N PRO A 160 -2.26 26.68 16.64
CA PRO A 160 -1.66 27.85 17.27
C PRO A 160 -2.77 28.77 17.80
N PRO A 161 -2.57 29.40 18.98
CA PRO A 161 -3.61 30.21 19.61
C PRO A 161 -4.06 31.32 18.66
N SER A 162 -5.36 31.33 18.34
CA SER A 162 -5.96 32.39 17.54
C SER A 162 -5.90 33.69 18.33
N GLY A 163 -5.12 34.65 17.83
CA GLY A 163 -5.06 36.00 18.38
C GLY A 163 -6.47 36.59 18.40
N GLY A 164 -6.96 36.90 19.61
CA GLY A 164 -8.33 37.29 19.86
C GLY A 164 -8.77 38.57 19.14
N GLY A 165 -9.93 38.46 18.48
CA GLY A 165 -10.79 39.58 18.09
C GLY A 165 -12.19 39.34 18.65
N SER A 166 -12.61 40.23 19.55
CA SER A 166 -13.88 40.24 20.29
C SER A 166 -15.15 40.21 19.42
N GLY A 167 -16.20 39.54 19.89
CA GLY A 167 -17.58 39.89 19.49
C GLY A 167 -18.67 38.85 19.78
N GLY A 168 -19.37 39.02 20.90
CA GLY A 168 -20.83 38.84 20.96
C GLY A 168 -21.38 37.41 21.19
N GLY A 169 -21.97 37.20 22.36
CA GLY A 169 -22.71 35.98 22.70
C GLY A 169 -24.02 35.81 21.92
N GLY A 170 -24.40 34.54 21.76
CA GLY A 170 -25.70 34.10 21.28
C GLY A 170 -25.84 32.60 21.52
N SER A 171 -26.59 32.23 22.55
CA SER A 171 -26.97 30.85 22.84
C SER A 171 -28.00 30.38 21.81
N GLY A 172 -27.69 29.30 21.09
CA GLY A 172 -28.58 28.63 20.15
C GLY A 172 -28.02 27.23 19.85
N GLY A 173 -28.84 26.20 20.02
CA GLY A 173 -28.45 24.79 20.07
C GLY A 173 -27.45 24.35 19.00
N GLY A 174 -26.38 23.68 19.46
CA GLY A 174 -25.36 23.09 18.61
C GLY A 174 -25.94 21.93 17.81
N ALA A 175 -26.38 22.21 16.58
CA ALA A 175 -26.10 21.28 15.51
C ALA A 175 -24.58 21.14 15.48
N ILE A 176 -24.09 19.92 15.71
CA ILE A 176 -22.68 19.58 15.53
C ILE A 176 -22.41 19.88 14.05
N MET A 177 -21.76 21.01 13.78
CA MET A 177 -21.35 21.34 12.42
C MET A 177 -20.36 20.24 12.01
N PRO A 178 -20.59 19.50 10.92
CA PRO A 178 -19.67 18.45 10.50
C PRO A 178 -18.26 19.05 10.37
N PRO A 179 -17.21 18.29 10.72
CA PRO A 179 -15.84 18.79 10.65
C PRO A 179 -15.54 19.34 9.25
N PRO A 180 -14.76 20.42 9.14
CA PRO A 180 -14.38 20.99 7.86
C PRO A 180 -13.74 19.93 6.96
N ASN A 181 -14.39 19.62 5.84
CA ASN A 181 -13.99 18.59 4.89
C ASN A 181 -13.72 19.19 3.50
N TYR A 182 -12.66 18.72 2.85
CA TYR A 182 -12.48 18.93 1.42
C TYR A 182 -13.37 17.95 0.67
N GLU A 183 -14.54 18.40 0.23
CA GLU A 183 -15.40 17.63 -0.65
C GLU A 183 -15.64 18.40 -1.95
N ALA A 184 -15.52 17.68 -3.06
CA ALA A 184 -15.84 18.22 -4.36
C ALA A 184 -16.64 17.20 -5.16
N ASN A 185 -17.69 17.66 -5.82
CA ASN A 185 -18.35 16.89 -6.87
C ASN A 185 -17.72 17.23 -8.23
N MET A 186 -17.65 16.24 -9.11
CA MET A 186 -17.14 16.42 -10.47
C MET A 186 -18.17 15.93 -11.49
N GLU A 187 -18.61 16.86 -12.33
CA GLU A 187 -19.64 16.60 -13.34
C GLU A 187 -19.08 16.77 -14.73
N PHE A 188 -19.46 15.86 -15.62
CA PHE A 188 -19.15 15.95 -17.04
C PHE A 188 -20.35 16.41 -17.84
N VAL A 189 -20.11 17.29 -18.81
CA VAL A 189 -21.11 17.69 -19.81
C VAL A 189 -20.53 17.45 -21.19
N PHE A 190 -21.19 16.59 -21.96
CA PHE A 190 -20.80 16.27 -23.33
C PHE A 190 -21.99 16.45 -24.29
N ALA A 191 -21.68 16.57 -25.57
CA ALA A 191 -22.67 16.43 -26.62
C ALA A 191 -23.03 14.94 -26.83
N ASP A 192 -24.33 14.65 -26.89
CA ASP A 192 -24.89 13.34 -27.29
C ASP A 192 -25.96 13.62 -28.37
N PRO A 193 -25.97 12.92 -29.52
CA PRO A 193 -25.06 11.86 -29.98
C PRO A 193 -23.77 12.34 -30.64
N LYS A 194 -22.69 11.55 -30.50
CA LYS A 194 -21.40 11.78 -31.14
C LYS A 194 -21.20 10.93 -32.39
N VAL A 195 -20.55 11.52 -33.37
CA VAL A 195 -20.26 10.95 -34.68
C VAL A 195 -18.75 10.94 -34.90
N LYS A 196 -18.24 9.82 -35.39
CA LYS A 196 -16.83 9.71 -35.77
C LYS A 196 -16.45 10.79 -36.79
N GLY A 197 -15.39 11.53 -36.47
CA GLY A 197 -14.81 12.55 -37.35
C GLY A 197 -15.40 13.95 -37.20
N GLU A 198 -16.39 14.18 -36.34
CA GLU A 198 -16.90 15.51 -36.00
C GLU A 198 -16.27 16.05 -34.72
N ASP A 199 -16.26 17.37 -34.57
CA ASP A 199 -15.69 18.05 -33.40
C ASP A 199 -16.80 18.31 -32.38
N TYR A 200 -16.63 17.87 -31.13
CA TYR A 200 -17.59 18.03 -30.05
C TYR A 200 -17.01 18.84 -28.90
N GLY A 201 -17.79 19.80 -28.42
CA GLY A 201 -17.49 20.58 -27.22
C GLY A 201 -17.93 19.83 -25.97
N GLU A 202 -17.04 19.76 -25.00
CA GLU A 202 -17.18 18.99 -23.77
C GLU A 202 -16.62 19.77 -22.60
N SER A 203 -17.05 19.45 -21.39
CA SER A 203 -16.51 20.09 -20.20
C SER A 203 -16.55 19.19 -18.97
N VAL A 204 -15.62 19.47 -18.07
CA VAL A 204 -15.57 18.95 -16.71
C VAL A 204 -15.72 20.12 -15.77
N THR A 205 -16.67 20.02 -14.84
CA THR A 205 -16.90 21.02 -13.80
C THR A 205 -16.63 20.41 -12.43
N ILE A 206 -15.72 21.02 -11.68
CA ILE A 206 -15.48 20.73 -10.26
C ILE A 206 -16.35 21.71 -9.46
N THR A 207 -17.18 21.20 -8.55
CA THR A 207 -17.98 22.01 -7.63
C THR A 207 -17.57 21.71 -6.20
N ASN A 208 -17.21 22.72 -5.43
CA ASN A 208 -16.91 22.57 -4.01
C ASN A 208 -18.21 22.35 -3.22
N THR A 209 -18.45 21.12 -2.80
CA THR A 209 -19.61 20.71 -1.99
C THR A 209 -19.27 20.62 -0.50
N GLY A 210 -17.99 20.76 -0.14
CA GLY A 210 -17.51 20.71 1.22
C GLY A 210 -17.80 21.99 2.01
N SER A 211 -17.33 21.98 3.25
CA SER A 211 -17.58 23.06 4.22
C SER A 211 -16.46 24.10 4.30
N ILE A 212 -15.36 23.89 3.55
CA ILE A 212 -14.23 24.82 3.44
C ILE A 212 -13.84 25.06 1.97
N ALA A 213 -13.14 26.17 1.68
CA ALA A 213 -12.64 26.44 0.34
C ALA A 213 -11.60 25.40 -0.09
N LEU A 214 -11.69 24.91 -1.33
CA LEU A 214 -10.69 24.02 -1.90
C LEU A 214 -9.42 24.82 -2.20
N SER A 215 -8.28 24.36 -1.70
CA SER A 215 -6.97 24.93 -2.00
C SER A 215 -6.60 24.73 -3.48
N PRO A 216 -5.61 25.47 -4.03
CA PRO A 216 -5.16 25.25 -5.39
C PRO A 216 -4.72 23.79 -5.60
N GLY A 217 -5.06 23.24 -6.75
CA GLY A 217 -4.88 21.83 -7.03
C GLY A 217 -4.68 21.53 -8.50
N ASP A 218 -4.50 20.25 -8.83
CA ASP A 218 -4.29 19.78 -10.19
C ASP A 218 -5.49 18.96 -10.66
N LEU A 219 -6.11 19.38 -11.75
CA LEU A 219 -7.09 18.57 -12.48
C LEU A 219 -6.37 17.85 -13.61
N THR A 220 -6.50 16.53 -13.65
CA THR A 220 -6.03 15.69 -14.77
C THR A 220 -7.22 15.08 -15.49
N VAL A 221 -7.22 15.13 -16.82
CA VAL A 221 -8.21 14.43 -17.66
C VAL A 221 -7.47 13.49 -18.60
N THR A 222 -7.80 12.20 -18.50
CA THR A 222 -7.27 11.14 -19.35
C THR A 222 -8.24 10.86 -20.49
N PHE A 223 -7.83 11.18 -21.71
CA PHE A 223 -8.59 10.93 -22.93
C PHE A 223 -8.29 9.53 -23.47
N PRO A 224 -9.29 8.73 -23.84
CA PRO A 224 -9.06 7.46 -24.53
C PRO A 224 -8.46 7.70 -25.93
N LEU A 225 -7.68 6.75 -26.45
CA LEU A 225 -7.04 6.87 -27.78
C LEU A 225 -8.06 6.98 -28.93
N SER A 226 -9.32 6.65 -28.68
CA SER A 226 -10.43 6.83 -29.62
C SER A 226 -10.88 8.29 -29.76
N LEU A 227 -10.41 9.21 -28.90
CA LEU A 227 -10.72 10.64 -28.93
C LEU A 227 -9.47 11.46 -29.23
N ASN A 228 -9.46 12.19 -30.34
CA ASN A 228 -8.41 13.17 -30.62
C ASN A 228 -8.77 14.49 -29.95
N VAL A 229 -7.89 15.03 -29.11
CA VAL A 229 -8.06 16.37 -28.52
C VAL A 229 -7.76 17.44 -29.56
N VAL A 230 -8.73 18.32 -29.83
CA VAL A 230 -8.63 19.44 -30.77
C VAL A 230 -8.27 20.74 -30.05
N THR A 231 -9.00 21.08 -28.98
CA THR A 231 -8.72 22.29 -28.18
C THR A 231 -8.93 22.03 -26.69
N LEU A 232 -8.22 22.79 -25.85
CA LEU A 232 -8.35 22.79 -24.38
C LEU A 232 -8.50 24.25 -23.93
N SER A 233 -9.53 24.55 -23.14
CA SER A 233 -9.86 25.88 -22.64
C SER A 233 -10.30 25.83 -21.17
N PRO A 234 -9.57 26.45 -20.22
CA PRO A 234 -8.27 27.11 -20.40
C PRO A 234 -7.21 26.15 -20.95
N SER A 235 -6.10 26.68 -21.45
CA SER A 235 -5.00 25.84 -21.92
C SER A 235 -4.47 24.99 -20.76
N ALA A 236 -4.30 23.69 -21.02
CA ALA A 236 -3.65 22.80 -20.07
C ALA A 236 -2.19 23.23 -19.85
N ILE A 237 -1.73 23.11 -18.60
CA ILE A 237 -0.32 23.35 -18.24
C ILE A 237 0.59 22.24 -18.78
N SER A 238 0.03 21.05 -19.04
CA SER A 238 0.72 19.96 -19.71
C SER A 238 -0.26 19.06 -20.48
N PHE A 239 0.23 18.48 -21.58
CA PHE A 239 -0.47 17.43 -22.33
C PHE A 239 0.53 16.36 -22.76
N ALA A 240 0.58 15.25 -22.04
CA ALA A 240 1.57 14.19 -22.23
C ALA A 240 0.87 12.85 -22.49
N GLY A 241 1.18 12.22 -23.63
CA GLY A 241 0.49 11.02 -24.09
C GLY A 241 -0.98 11.32 -24.40
N ASN A 242 -1.86 10.96 -23.47
CA ASN A 242 -3.31 11.17 -23.55
C ASN A 242 -3.88 11.85 -22.30
N VAL A 243 -3.03 12.45 -21.46
CA VAL A 243 -3.44 13.12 -20.22
C VAL A 243 -3.20 14.62 -20.32
N ALA A 244 -4.26 15.41 -20.10
CA ALA A 244 -4.19 16.86 -19.94
C ALA A 244 -4.21 17.24 -18.46
N THR A 245 -3.40 18.21 -18.06
CA THR A 245 -3.36 18.72 -16.67
C THR A 245 -3.65 20.21 -16.64
N TRP A 246 -4.47 20.66 -15.68
CA TRP A 246 -4.74 22.06 -15.39
C TRP A 246 -4.43 22.37 -13.94
N SER A 247 -3.89 23.57 -13.68
CA SER A 247 -3.89 24.13 -12.34
C SER A 247 -5.26 24.74 -12.06
N VAL A 248 -5.91 24.27 -11.01
CA VAL A 248 -7.20 24.73 -10.51
C VAL A 248 -6.93 25.74 -9.39
N PRO A 249 -7.46 26.97 -9.47
CA PRO A 249 -7.31 27.96 -8.42
C PRO A 249 -8.13 27.59 -7.19
N VAL A 250 -8.07 28.42 -6.15
CA VAL A 250 -8.94 28.27 -4.98
C VAL A 250 -10.41 28.26 -5.41
N ILE A 251 -11.18 27.27 -4.97
CA ILE A 251 -12.64 27.19 -5.19
C ILE A 251 -13.36 27.46 -3.86
N PRO A 252 -14.02 28.63 -3.69
CA PRO A 252 -14.82 28.90 -2.50
C PRO A 252 -15.93 27.87 -2.27
N VAL A 253 -16.46 27.76 -1.05
CA VAL A 253 -17.61 26.89 -0.74
C VAL A 253 -18.79 27.21 -1.66
N GLY A 254 -19.34 26.20 -2.34
CA GLY A 254 -20.40 26.34 -3.34
C GLY A 254 -19.95 26.93 -4.68
N GLY A 255 -18.68 27.27 -4.84
CA GLY A 255 -18.09 27.71 -6.10
C GLY A 255 -17.76 26.52 -7.03
N SER A 256 -17.48 26.84 -8.29
CA SER A 256 -17.08 25.84 -9.28
C SER A 256 -15.96 26.31 -10.19
N TYR A 257 -15.24 25.35 -10.77
CA TYR A 257 -14.23 25.57 -11.81
C TYR A 257 -14.47 24.62 -12.97
N THR A 258 -14.56 25.17 -14.18
CA THR A 258 -14.86 24.41 -15.39
C THR A 258 -13.69 24.47 -16.36
N VAL A 259 -13.29 23.29 -16.86
CA VAL A 259 -12.46 23.18 -18.06
C VAL A 259 -13.32 22.67 -19.20
N SER A 260 -13.16 23.27 -20.37
CA SER A 260 -13.82 22.87 -21.61
C SER A 260 -12.78 22.36 -22.60
N PHE A 261 -13.17 21.40 -23.41
CA PHE A 261 -12.31 20.83 -24.43
C PHE A 261 -13.12 20.45 -25.66
N THR A 262 -12.48 20.52 -26.82
CA THR A 262 -13.04 20.01 -28.07
C THR A 262 -12.35 18.71 -28.40
N VAL A 263 -13.10 17.62 -28.60
CA VAL A 263 -12.55 16.35 -29.07
C VAL A 263 -13.15 15.97 -30.42
N LYS A 264 -12.42 15.13 -31.14
CA LYS A 264 -12.81 14.57 -32.42
C LYS A 264 -12.67 13.06 -32.35
N PRO A 265 -13.77 12.29 -32.25
CA PRO A 265 -13.69 10.84 -32.21
C PRO A 265 -13.08 10.28 -33.50
N ASN A 266 -12.12 9.37 -33.37
CA ASN A 266 -11.40 8.75 -34.49
C ASN A 266 -11.80 7.28 -34.73
N ALA A 267 -12.60 6.71 -33.83
CA ALA A 267 -13.16 5.37 -33.90
C ALA A 267 -14.61 5.38 -33.42
N THR A 268 -15.42 4.46 -33.94
CA THR A 268 -16.74 4.16 -33.39
C THR A 268 -16.63 3.17 -32.25
N GLY A 269 -17.58 3.25 -31.32
CA GLY A 269 -17.57 2.40 -30.14
C GLY A 269 -18.66 2.78 -29.17
N THR A 270 -19.05 1.82 -28.34
CA THR A 270 -19.85 2.05 -27.15
C THR A 270 -18.93 2.09 -25.94
N ASN A 271 -19.33 2.84 -24.92
CA ASN A 271 -18.59 3.01 -23.67
C ASN A 271 -17.15 3.49 -23.83
N ILE A 272 -16.93 4.54 -24.61
CA ILE A 272 -15.67 5.27 -24.62
C ILE A 272 -15.59 6.03 -23.29
N ILE A 273 -14.58 5.73 -22.45
CA ILE A 273 -14.50 6.27 -21.10
C ILE A 273 -13.44 7.36 -21.03
N THR A 274 -13.85 8.56 -20.60
CA THR A 274 -12.96 9.65 -20.19
C THR A 274 -12.93 9.70 -18.67
N VAL A 275 -11.73 9.80 -18.09
CA VAL A 275 -11.53 9.82 -16.63
C VAL A 275 -10.90 11.13 -16.21
N ALA A 276 -11.47 11.78 -15.20
CA ALA A 276 -10.97 13.00 -14.61
C ALA A 276 -10.66 12.80 -13.11
N ASN A 277 -9.53 13.33 -12.67
CA ASN A 277 -9.08 13.27 -11.28
C ASN A 277 -8.65 14.67 -10.83
N TYR A 278 -9.16 15.11 -9.69
CA TYR A 278 -8.79 16.38 -9.07
C TYR A 278 -8.03 16.14 -7.77
N TYR A 279 -6.84 16.74 -7.67
CA TYR A 279 -5.93 16.61 -6.56
C TYR A 279 -5.69 17.96 -5.87
N ILE A 280 -5.54 17.94 -4.54
CA ILE A 280 -4.92 19.04 -3.79
C ILE A 280 -3.64 18.48 -3.19
N GLY A 281 -2.48 18.97 -3.66
CA GLY A 281 -1.19 18.34 -3.37
C GLY A 281 -1.17 16.90 -3.90
N THR A 282 -1.05 15.92 -3.01
CA THR A 282 -1.06 14.48 -3.33
C THR A 282 -2.41 13.80 -3.05
N GLN A 283 -3.34 14.48 -2.38
CA GLN A 283 -4.64 13.94 -2.00
C GLN A 283 -5.62 14.04 -3.17
N GLN A 284 -6.24 12.92 -3.55
CA GLN A 284 -7.32 12.92 -4.52
C GLN A 284 -8.62 13.37 -3.85
N ILE A 285 -9.14 14.53 -4.26
CA ILE A 285 -10.36 15.11 -3.69
C ILE A 285 -11.60 14.62 -4.43
N ALA A 286 -11.50 14.44 -5.74
CA ALA A 286 -12.61 13.93 -6.55
C ALA A 286 -12.10 13.09 -7.72
N VAL A 287 -12.90 12.09 -8.08
CA VAL A 287 -12.76 11.29 -9.29
C VAL A 287 -14.10 11.20 -9.97
N ALA A 288 -14.11 11.34 -11.29
CA ALA A 288 -15.27 11.01 -12.10
C ALA A 288 -14.81 10.33 -13.37
N SER A 289 -15.61 9.39 -13.83
CA SER A 289 -15.50 8.84 -15.17
C SER A 289 -16.84 9.00 -15.86
N ALA A 290 -16.79 9.17 -17.18
CA ALA A 290 -18.00 9.20 -17.96
C ALA A 290 -17.82 8.37 -19.22
N SER A 291 -18.92 7.74 -19.61
CA SER A 291 -18.99 6.80 -20.71
C SER A 291 -19.84 7.39 -21.82
N GLU A 292 -19.35 7.34 -23.05
CA GLU A 292 -20.05 7.87 -24.23
C GLU A 292 -20.08 6.88 -25.39
N ASN A 293 -21.04 7.06 -26.29
CA ASN A 293 -21.16 6.27 -27.50
C ASN A 293 -20.84 7.13 -28.72
N VAL A 294 -20.09 6.57 -29.67
CA VAL A 294 -19.72 7.24 -30.93
C VAL A 294 -20.20 6.39 -32.10
N GLY A 295 -21.10 6.95 -32.90
CA GLY A 295 -21.66 6.35 -34.11
C GLY A 295 -20.89 6.74 -35.39
N ASP A 296 -21.15 6.01 -36.49
CA ASP A 296 -20.51 6.26 -37.79
C ASP A 296 -21.24 7.34 -38.61
N VAL A 297 -22.44 7.79 -38.19
CA VAL A 297 -23.29 8.72 -38.97
C VAL A 297 -24.06 9.69 -38.06
N ALA A 298 -24.15 10.97 -38.46
CA ALA A 298 -24.97 11.98 -37.82
C ALA A 298 -26.46 11.65 -37.94
N GLY A 299 -26.97 10.96 -36.91
CA GLY A 299 -28.39 10.66 -36.72
C GLY A 299 -28.68 9.17 -36.79
N GLU A 300 -28.67 8.50 -35.63
CA GLU A 300 -29.54 7.35 -35.34
C GLU A 300 -29.42 7.00 -33.84
N THR A 301 -30.39 7.44 -33.03
CA THR A 301 -30.73 6.84 -31.74
C THR A 301 -31.59 5.59 -32.00
N ALA A 302 -31.24 4.43 -31.42
CA ALA A 302 -31.89 3.11 -31.59
C ALA A 302 -33.37 3.04 -31.10
N PRO A 303 -34.18 1.96 -31.32
CA PRO A 303 -34.26 0.93 -32.38
C PRO A 303 -35.68 0.78 -33.04
N GLU A 304 -35.82 -0.23 -33.94
CA GLU A 304 -36.98 -0.79 -34.72
C GLU A 304 -37.27 -0.29 -36.17
N LEU A 305 -37.29 -1.28 -37.10
CA LEU A 305 -37.53 -1.26 -38.56
C LEU A 305 -39.05 -1.14 -38.91
N PRO A 306 -39.52 -0.87 -40.18
CA PRO A 306 -38.85 -1.12 -41.47
C PRO A 306 -39.11 -0.15 -42.67
N ARG A 307 -38.27 -0.33 -43.70
CA ARG A 307 -38.47 -0.19 -45.18
C ARG A 307 -38.09 1.11 -45.92
N THR A 308 -37.41 0.83 -47.06
CA THR A 308 -37.14 1.63 -48.28
C THR A 308 -36.08 2.72 -48.16
N GLY A 309 -35.12 2.93 -49.06
CA GLY A 309 -34.74 2.30 -50.32
C GLY A 309 -33.64 3.15 -50.99
N ALA A 310 -32.81 2.49 -51.82
CA ALA A 310 -32.02 3.03 -52.94
C ALA A 310 -30.91 4.10 -52.70
N GLY A 311 -29.75 3.88 -53.33
CA GLY A 311 -28.86 4.96 -53.73
C GLY A 311 -27.38 4.59 -53.86
N ALA A 312 -26.95 4.17 -55.04
CA ALA A 312 -25.56 3.85 -55.38
C ALA A 312 -24.69 5.09 -55.62
N ALA A 313 -23.38 4.99 -55.35
CA ALA A 313 -22.26 5.66 -56.04
C ALA A 313 -20.94 5.44 -55.27
N TYR A 314 -19.74 5.40 -55.82
CA TYR A 314 -19.18 5.03 -57.12
C TYR A 314 -17.67 4.82 -56.86
N LEU A 315 -17.04 3.94 -57.63
CA LEU A 315 -15.59 3.66 -57.65
C LEU A 315 -14.70 4.91 -57.64
N LEU A 316 -13.60 4.86 -56.87
CA LEU A 316 -12.34 5.52 -57.24
C LEU A 316 -11.12 4.82 -56.60
N LEU A 317 -10.50 3.96 -57.41
CA LEU A 317 -9.14 3.47 -57.22
C LEU A 317 -8.16 4.58 -57.63
N VAL A 318 -7.19 4.94 -56.78
CA VAL A 318 -6.01 5.69 -57.21
C VAL A 318 -4.74 5.11 -56.60
N ASN A 319 -3.80 4.82 -57.50
CA ASN A 319 -2.44 4.34 -57.30
C ASN A 319 -1.67 5.03 -56.16
N LEU A 320 -1.20 4.24 -55.18
CA LEU A 320 -0.11 4.65 -54.29
C LEU A 320 1.24 4.46 -55.02
N PRO A 321 2.11 5.48 -55.09
CA PRO A 321 3.39 5.38 -55.79
C PRO A 321 4.30 4.36 -55.09
N LEU A 322 5.00 3.51 -55.86
CA LEU A 322 5.89 2.43 -55.38
C LEU A 322 6.93 2.87 -54.31
N LEU A 323 7.26 4.16 -54.26
CA LEU A 323 8.15 4.75 -53.26
C LEU A 323 7.52 4.84 -51.85
N PHE A 324 6.20 5.01 -51.75
CA PHE A 324 5.46 5.03 -50.48
C PHE A 324 5.41 3.63 -49.85
N MET A 325 5.15 2.59 -50.65
CA MET A 325 5.18 1.19 -50.17
C MET A 325 6.55 0.75 -49.64
N ARG A 326 7.65 1.26 -50.20
CA ARG A 326 9.01 0.96 -49.69
C ARG A 326 9.30 1.61 -48.35
N ARG A 327 8.83 2.85 -48.12
CA ARG A 327 8.95 3.52 -46.82
C ARG A 327 8.01 2.91 -45.78
N LEU A 328 6.79 2.53 -46.19
CA LEU A 328 5.80 1.86 -45.34
C LEU A 328 6.28 0.46 -44.90
N LYS A 329 6.87 -0.34 -45.80
CA LYS A 329 7.45 -1.64 -45.45
C LYS A 329 8.63 -1.52 -44.48
N LYS A 330 9.46 -0.49 -44.61
CA LYS A 330 10.55 -0.21 -43.65
C LYS A 330 10.03 0.27 -42.30
N ALA A 331 9.00 1.11 -42.30
CA ALA A 331 8.34 1.56 -41.07
C ALA A 331 7.65 0.39 -40.34
N LEU A 332 6.95 -0.48 -41.07
CA LEU A 332 6.33 -1.68 -40.51
C LEU A 332 7.37 -2.69 -40.01
N ALA A 333 8.50 -2.85 -40.70
CA ALA A 333 9.60 -3.69 -40.22
C ALA A 333 10.25 -3.12 -38.95
N ALA A 334 10.42 -1.79 -38.87
CA ALA A 334 10.92 -1.12 -37.66
C ALA A 334 9.92 -1.23 -36.50
N LEU A 335 8.63 -1.04 -36.76
CA LEU A 335 7.56 -1.22 -35.77
C LEU A 335 7.49 -2.68 -35.29
N PHE A 336 7.66 -3.64 -36.20
CA PHE A 336 7.72 -5.06 -35.86
C PHE A 336 8.96 -5.40 -35.02
N LEU A 337 10.12 -4.83 -35.33
CA LEU A 337 11.33 -5.02 -34.52
C LEU A 337 11.21 -4.34 -33.14
N LEU A 338 10.56 -3.18 -33.05
CA LEU A 338 10.25 -2.54 -31.78
C LEU A 338 9.23 -3.35 -30.97
N ALA A 339 8.19 -3.87 -31.61
CA ALA A 339 7.21 -4.74 -30.97
C ALA A 339 7.82 -6.08 -30.53
N ALA A 340 8.68 -6.69 -31.36
CA ALA A 340 9.41 -7.92 -31.02
C ALA A 340 10.42 -7.66 -29.90
N GLY A 341 11.11 -6.51 -29.92
CA GLY A 341 11.99 -6.07 -28.83
C GLY A 341 11.22 -5.84 -27.54
N PHE A 342 10.08 -5.16 -27.60
CA PHE A 342 9.19 -4.96 -26.45
C PHE A 342 8.67 -6.29 -25.90
N LEU A 343 8.24 -7.21 -26.77
CA LEU A 343 7.74 -8.52 -26.37
C LEU A 343 8.85 -9.39 -25.78
N ALA A 344 10.09 -9.28 -26.29
CA ALA A 344 11.25 -9.97 -25.74
C ALA A 344 11.65 -9.41 -24.37
N LEU A 345 11.64 -8.08 -24.20
CA LEU A 345 11.92 -7.41 -22.92
C LEU A 345 10.86 -7.74 -21.85
N ASN A 346 9.61 -7.98 -22.26
CA ASN A 346 8.49 -8.31 -21.39
C ASN A 346 8.08 -9.79 -21.46
N PHE A 347 8.93 -10.67 -22.00
CA PHE A 347 8.56 -12.06 -22.28
C PHE A 347 8.15 -12.83 -21.01
N SER A 348 8.84 -12.58 -19.89
CA SER A 348 8.50 -13.18 -18.59
C SER A 348 7.13 -12.75 -18.07
N TYR A 349 6.75 -11.48 -18.27
CA TYR A 349 5.41 -10.98 -17.93
C TYR A 349 4.33 -11.68 -18.76
N PHE A 350 4.52 -11.75 -20.08
CA PHE A 350 3.57 -12.44 -20.95
C PHE A 350 3.51 -13.93 -20.64
N LYS A 351 4.64 -14.56 -20.31
CA LYS A 351 4.67 -15.96 -19.91
C LYS A 351 3.83 -16.22 -18.65
N GLU A 352 3.93 -15.40 -17.60
CA GLU A 352 3.13 -15.58 -16.37
C GLU A 352 1.65 -15.22 -16.55
N VAL A 353 1.36 -14.18 -17.33
CA VAL A 353 -0.03 -13.80 -17.62
C VAL A 353 -0.73 -14.85 -18.50
N VAL A 354 -0.01 -15.42 -19.46
CA VAL A 354 -0.51 -16.49 -20.34
C VAL A 354 -0.56 -17.82 -19.60
N SER A 355 0.44 -18.17 -18.78
CA SER A 355 0.42 -19.37 -17.94
C SER A 355 -0.77 -19.33 -16.97
N PHE A 356 -1.04 -18.19 -16.33
CA PHE A 356 -2.23 -17.96 -15.52
C PHE A 356 -3.52 -18.22 -16.32
N SER A 357 -3.63 -17.62 -17.51
CA SER A 357 -4.84 -17.73 -18.34
C SER A 357 -5.06 -19.15 -18.87
N LEU A 358 -3.99 -19.91 -19.12
CA LEU A 358 -4.06 -21.32 -19.54
C LEU A 358 -4.27 -22.28 -18.36
N ASN A 359 -3.65 -22.02 -17.20
CA ASN A 359 -3.76 -22.85 -15.99
C ASN A 359 -5.13 -22.71 -15.31
N LYS A 360 -5.81 -21.56 -15.45
CA LYS A 360 -7.18 -21.37 -14.92
C LYS A 360 -8.16 -22.44 -15.45
N GLN A 361 -7.99 -22.90 -16.69
CA GLN A 361 -8.81 -23.98 -17.26
C GLN A 361 -8.41 -25.39 -16.75
N ARG A 362 -7.17 -25.57 -16.27
CA ARG A 362 -6.67 -26.86 -15.76
C ARG A 362 -6.97 -27.05 -14.26
N GLN A 363 -6.87 -25.99 -13.47
CA GLN A 363 -7.14 -26.03 -12.02
C GLN A 363 -8.60 -26.36 -11.68
N GLU A 364 -9.56 -25.94 -12.51
CA GLU A 364 -10.98 -26.33 -12.37
C GLU A 364 -11.21 -27.84 -12.60
N GLN A 365 -10.28 -28.56 -13.25
CA GLN A 365 -10.34 -30.01 -13.47
C GLN A 365 -9.47 -30.83 -12.48
N GLU A 366 -8.41 -30.25 -11.91
CA GLU A 366 -7.48 -30.94 -11.00
C GLU A 366 -7.88 -30.87 -9.51
N GLN A 367 -8.80 -29.97 -9.11
CA GLN A 367 -9.32 -29.84 -7.73
C GLN A 367 -10.10 -31.07 -7.20
N LEU A 368 -10.18 -32.17 -7.95
CA LEU A 368 -10.89 -33.39 -7.59
C LEU A 368 -10.00 -34.51 -7.04
N LEU A 369 -8.67 -34.34 -7.01
CA LEU A 369 -7.75 -35.38 -6.56
C LEU A 369 -6.53 -34.77 -5.84
N VAL A 370 -6.41 -35.08 -4.55
CA VAL A 370 -5.29 -34.83 -3.61
C VAL A 370 -5.45 -33.56 -2.75
N GLU A 371 -5.97 -33.78 -1.55
CA GLU A 371 -5.86 -32.91 -0.38
C GLU A 371 -4.49 -33.20 0.24
N GLU A 372 -3.44 -32.55 -0.27
CA GLU A 372 -2.12 -32.57 0.36
C GLU A 372 -2.12 -31.45 1.42
N GLU A 373 -1.96 -31.80 2.70
CA GLU A 373 -1.82 -30.80 3.77
C GLU A 373 -0.70 -29.82 3.39
N LEU A 374 -1.02 -28.52 3.39
CA LEU A 374 -0.04 -27.52 3.01
C LEU A 374 1.10 -27.48 4.02
N PRO A 375 2.35 -27.31 3.56
CA PRO A 375 3.47 -27.14 4.49
C PRO A 375 3.27 -25.89 5.36
N PRO A 376 3.85 -25.86 6.57
CA PRO A 376 3.82 -24.67 7.43
C PRO A 376 4.32 -23.42 6.71
N ASN A 377 3.82 -22.26 7.13
CA ASN A 377 4.17 -20.95 6.59
C ASN A 377 4.01 -20.89 5.06
N THR A 378 2.83 -21.19 4.54
CA THR A 378 2.53 -21.18 3.11
C THR A 378 1.35 -20.26 2.81
N LEU A 379 1.49 -19.40 1.81
CA LEU A 379 0.42 -18.56 1.27
C LEU A 379 -0.10 -19.17 -0.04
N THR A 380 -1.41 -19.33 -0.13
CA THR A 380 -2.10 -19.80 -1.32
C THR A 380 -3.20 -18.82 -1.75
N VAL A 381 -3.20 -18.45 -3.03
CA VAL A 381 -4.30 -17.68 -3.66
C VAL A 381 -4.81 -18.48 -4.86
N PRO A 382 -5.79 -19.38 -4.66
CA PRO A 382 -6.23 -20.32 -5.70
C PRO A 382 -6.69 -19.63 -6.99
N SER A 383 -7.43 -18.51 -6.88
CA SER A 383 -7.93 -17.76 -8.03
C SER A 383 -6.82 -17.19 -8.92
N LEU A 384 -5.60 -17.09 -8.39
CA LEU A 384 -4.39 -16.61 -9.06
C LEU A 384 -3.36 -17.70 -9.35
N GLY A 385 -3.60 -18.93 -8.89
CA GLY A 385 -2.63 -20.03 -8.98
C GLY A 385 -1.35 -19.79 -8.20
N ILE A 386 -1.40 -18.98 -7.15
CA ILE A 386 -0.24 -18.69 -6.28
C ILE A 386 -0.20 -19.73 -5.16
N MET A 387 0.95 -20.34 -4.95
CA MET A 387 1.31 -21.14 -3.77
C MET A 387 2.79 -20.87 -3.49
N VAL A 388 3.09 -20.29 -2.33
CA VAL A 388 4.43 -19.75 -2.03
C VAL A 388 4.73 -19.81 -0.54
N PRO A 389 5.97 -20.14 -0.12
CA PRO A 389 6.37 -20.04 1.28
C PRO A 389 6.36 -18.58 1.77
N ILE A 390 5.92 -18.41 3.02
CA ILE A 390 5.99 -17.19 3.81
C ILE A 390 7.30 -17.25 4.61
N ILE A 391 8.18 -16.29 4.36
CA ILE A 391 9.43 -16.13 5.08
C ILE A 391 9.16 -15.26 6.31
N LEU A 392 9.27 -15.88 7.48
CA LEU A 392 9.25 -15.23 8.79
C LEU A 392 10.65 -14.71 9.14
N ASP A 393 10.74 -13.78 10.09
CA ASP A 393 12.00 -13.34 10.73
C ASP A 393 13.08 -12.84 9.75
N SER A 394 12.66 -12.08 8.75
CA SER A 394 13.53 -11.54 7.70
C SER A 394 14.36 -10.32 8.13
N GLY A 395 14.63 -10.16 9.43
CA GLY A 395 15.32 -8.99 9.98
C GLY A 395 14.51 -7.70 9.85
N SER A 396 15.18 -6.55 9.85
CA SER A 396 14.50 -5.22 9.77
C SER A 396 15.11 -4.30 8.71
N SER A 397 16.14 -4.77 8.00
CA SER A 397 16.83 -3.99 6.98
C SER A 397 16.37 -4.35 5.56
N GLU A 398 16.46 -3.38 4.65
CA GLU A 398 16.15 -3.59 3.23
C GLU A 398 16.97 -4.75 2.63
N SER A 399 18.23 -4.91 3.03
CA SER A 399 19.08 -5.99 2.50
C SER A 399 18.57 -7.38 2.91
N GLU A 400 18.04 -7.50 4.12
CA GLU A 400 17.52 -8.77 4.63
C GLU A 400 16.15 -9.08 3.99
N PHE A 401 15.30 -8.07 3.81
CA PHE A 401 14.04 -8.23 3.05
C PHE A 401 14.30 -8.63 1.59
N GLN A 402 15.27 -8.02 0.91
CA GLN A 402 15.62 -8.39 -0.45
C GLN A 402 16.17 -9.82 -0.55
N GLU A 403 16.86 -10.32 0.48
CA GLU A 403 17.32 -11.70 0.52
C GLU A 403 16.18 -12.68 0.82
N ALA A 404 15.30 -12.34 1.76
CA ALA A 404 14.12 -13.13 2.09
C ALA A 404 13.16 -13.28 0.90
N LEU A 405 12.96 -12.19 0.14
CA LEU A 405 12.14 -12.20 -1.09
C LEU A 405 12.70 -13.10 -2.21
N ARG A 406 13.95 -13.56 -2.13
CA ARG A 406 14.48 -14.58 -3.06
C ARG A 406 13.88 -15.96 -2.82
N ASN A 407 13.39 -16.21 -1.60
CA ASN A 407 12.97 -17.51 -1.10
C ASN A 407 11.45 -17.62 -0.91
N GLY A 408 10.68 -16.53 -1.04
CA GLY A 408 9.23 -16.56 -0.91
C GLY A 408 8.60 -15.17 -0.86
N VAL A 409 7.42 -15.09 -0.25
CA VAL A 409 6.82 -13.82 0.21
C VAL A 409 7.24 -13.56 1.64
N VAL A 410 7.29 -12.32 2.07
CA VAL A 410 7.84 -11.95 3.38
C VAL A 410 6.74 -11.43 4.27
N HIS A 411 6.64 -11.97 5.48
CA HIS A 411 5.82 -11.40 6.55
C HIS A 411 6.52 -10.16 7.12
N TYR A 412 5.78 -9.07 7.26
CA TYR A 412 6.32 -7.81 7.75
C TYR A 412 6.47 -7.85 9.27
N PRO A 413 7.70 -7.69 9.81
CA PRO A 413 7.95 -7.75 11.24
C PRO A 413 7.11 -6.73 12.03
N GLY A 414 6.61 -7.15 13.19
CA GLY A 414 5.77 -6.30 14.06
C GLY A 414 4.29 -6.27 13.68
N THR A 415 3.88 -6.96 12.61
CA THR A 415 2.46 -7.15 12.27
C THR A 415 1.93 -8.47 12.82
N ALA A 416 0.61 -8.61 12.97
CA ALA A 416 0.02 -9.83 13.53
C ALA A 416 0.47 -11.09 12.77
N GLN A 417 0.62 -12.21 13.47
CA GLN A 417 0.86 -13.50 12.82
C GLN A 417 -0.40 -13.98 12.08
N VAL A 418 -0.22 -14.90 11.14
CA VAL A 418 -1.35 -15.53 10.44
C VAL A 418 -2.32 -16.12 11.47
N GLY A 419 -3.60 -15.80 11.33
CA GLY A 419 -4.70 -16.32 12.16
C GLY A 419 -4.97 -15.54 13.45
N GLN A 420 -4.07 -14.62 13.81
CA GLN A 420 -4.17 -13.81 15.01
C GLN A 420 -5.01 -12.53 14.80
N ALA A 421 -5.46 -11.95 15.91
CA ALA A 421 -6.10 -10.64 15.91
C ALA A 421 -5.10 -9.56 15.51
N GLY A 422 -5.54 -8.60 14.70
CA GLY A 422 -4.71 -7.61 14.03
C GLY A 422 -4.64 -7.87 12.52
N ASN A 423 -3.63 -7.29 11.89
CA ASN A 423 -3.42 -7.32 10.44
C ASN A 423 -2.10 -8.03 10.15
N SER A 424 -2.16 -9.27 9.66
CA SER A 424 -0.98 -9.98 9.18
C SER A 424 -0.59 -9.46 7.81
N TYR A 425 0.61 -8.90 7.70
CA TYR A 425 1.02 -8.18 6.50
C TYR A 425 2.11 -8.94 5.75
N ILE A 426 1.86 -9.26 4.47
CA ILE A 426 2.75 -10.04 3.64
C ILE A 426 3.04 -9.30 2.34
N PHE A 427 4.32 -9.20 1.96
CA PHE A 427 4.73 -8.53 0.72
C PHE A 427 5.58 -9.44 -0.18
N GLY A 428 5.49 -9.21 -1.48
CA GLY A 428 6.16 -10.02 -2.50
C GLY A 428 6.46 -9.24 -3.77
N HIS A 429 7.43 -9.72 -4.56
CA HIS A 429 7.82 -9.06 -5.80
C HIS A 429 6.74 -9.16 -6.89
N SER A 430 6.43 -8.02 -7.51
CA SER A 430 5.69 -7.95 -8.79
C SER A 430 6.60 -8.25 -9.98
N SER A 431 7.90 -8.00 -9.83
CA SER A 431 8.93 -8.09 -10.88
C SER A 431 10.33 -7.86 -10.29
N ASP A 432 11.34 -8.59 -10.78
CA ASP A 432 12.77 -8.33 -10.57
C ASP A 432 13.53 -8.51 -11.91
N TYR A 433 14.74 -7.94 -12.03
CA TYR A 433 15.57 -7.96 -13.25
C TYR A 433 15.87 -9.39 -13.74
N PHE A 434 15.94 -9.59 -15.07
CA PHE A 434 16.16 -10.91 -15.67
C PHE A 434 17.48 -11.60 -15.27
N TRP A 435 18.43 -10.84 -14.72
CA TRP A 435 19.75 -11.31 -14.29
C TRP A 435 19.89 -11.57 -12.77
N SER A 436 18.87 -11.30 -11.94
CA SER A 436 18.89 -11.63 -10.51
C SER A 436 18.74 -13.14 -10.26
N ARG A 437 18.98 -13.67 -9.05
CA ARG A 437 18.77 -15.10 -8.68
C ARG A 437 17.51 -15.24 -7.81
N GLY A 438 16.69 -16.29 -8.02
CA GLY A 438 15.48 -16.60 -7.22
C GLY A 438 14.28 -17.09 -8.04
N ASN A 439 13.41 -17.93 -7.46
CA ASN A 439 12.22 -18.52 -8.12
C ASN A 439 10.94 -17.67 -7.96
N TYR A 440 10.92 -16.67 -7.07
CA TYR A 440 9.72 -15.92 -6.66
C TYR A 440 9.68 -14.46 -7.15
N LYS A 441 10.51 -14.11 -8.13
CA LYS A 441 10.69 -12.73 -8.66
C LYS A 441 9.45 -12.04 -9.22
N THR A 442 8.43 -12.83 -9.57
CA THR A 442 7.18 -12.37 -10.18
C THR A 442 5.97 -12.98 -9.48
N VAL A 443 6.14 -13.49 -8.24
CA VAL A 443 5.10 -14.26 -7.55
C VAL A 443 3.80 -13.44 -7.38
N PHE A 444 3.92 -12.14 -7.14
CA PHE A 444 2.79 -11.22 -7.04
C PHE A 444 2.54 -10.39 -8.30
N ALA A 445 3.15 -10.74 -9.44
CA ALA A 445 2.90 -10.06 -10.72
C ALA A 445 1.43 -10.14 -11.14
N VAL A 446 0.72 -11.22 -10.76
CA VAL A 446 -0.70 -11.42 -11.06
C VAL A 446 -1.63 -10.97 -9.93
N LEU A 447 -1.09 -10.52 -8.79
CA LEU A 447 -1.89 -10.05 -7.64
C LEU A 447 -2.92 -8.97 -8.00
N PRO A 448 -2.64 -8.01 -8.91
CA PRO A 448 -3.64 -7.03 -9.36
C PRO A 448 -4.86 -7.60 -10.12
N LYS A 449 -4.89 -8.90 -10.41
CA LYS A 449 -6.04 -9.59 -11.03
C LYS A 449 -6.99 -10.23 -10.01
N ILE A 450 -6.67 -10.15 -8.72
CA ILE A 450 -7.52 -10.69 -7.66
C ILE A 450 -8.85 -9.92 -7.62
N ASN A 451 -9.94 -10.63 -7.34
CA ASN A 451 -11.26 -10.03 -7.21
C ASN A 451 -11.68 -9.94 -5.74
N ILE A 452 -12.52 -8.96 -5.43
CA ILE A 452 -13.24 -8.93 -4.15
C ILE A 452 -14.07 -10.21 -4.03
N GLY A 453 -13.98 -10.89 -2.89
CA GLY A 453 -14.62 -12.17 -2.64
C GLY A 453 -13.75 -13.40 -2.90
N ASP A 454 -12.61 -13.25 -3.60
CA ASP A 454 -11.65 -14.35 -3.77
C ASP A 454 -11.14 -14.84 -2.40
N GLU A 455 -10.80 -16.13 -2.35
CA GLU A 455 -10.23 -16.75 -1.16
C GLU A 455 -8.71 -16.65 -1.17
N VAL A 456 -8.14 -16.35 0.00
CA VAL A 456 -6.72 -16.40 0.29
C VAL A 456 -6.55 -17.33 1.49
N MET A 457 -5.70 -18.34 1.38
CA MET A 457 -5.39 -19.25 2.47
C MET A 457 -3.95 -19.06 2.91
N ALA A 458 -3.69 -19.11 4.22
CA ALA A 458 -2.34 -19.10 4.76
C ALA A 458 -2.20 -20.12 5.90
N THR A 459 -1.05 -20.79 5.99
CA THR A 459 -0.69 -21.63 7.13
C THR A 459 0.26 -20.92 8.09
N ASP A 460 0.14 -21.19 9.38
CA ASP A 460 1.09 -20.73 10.41
C ASP A 460 2.33 -21.65 10.52
N ALA A 461 3.16 -21.41 11.54
CA ALA A 461 4.39 -22.16 11.76
C ALA A 461 4.15 -23.63 12.18
N GLU A 462 2.97 -23.92 12.72
CA GLU A 462 2.50 -25.25 13.09
C GLU A 462 1.81 -25.98 11.92
N GLY A 463 1.53 -25.28 10.83
CA GLY A 463 0.81 -25.82 9.67
C GLY A 463 -0.71 -25.68 9.76
N GLN A 464 -1.24 -24.97 10.75
CA GLN A 464 -2.67 -24.72 10.88
C GLN A 464 -3.16 -23.82 9.74
N GLU A 465 -4.22 -24.24 9.07
CA GLU A 465 -4.80 -23.52 7.93
C GLU A 465 -5.76 -22.42 8.37
N TYR A 466 -5.66 -21.26 7.71
CA TYR A 466 -6.53 -20.10 7.90
C TYR A 466 -7.05 -19.59 6.56
N PHE A 467 -8.38 -19.53 6.42
CA PHE A 467 -9.05 -19.09 5.20
C PHE A 467 -9.55 -17.65 5.34
N TYR A 468 -9.08 -16.77 4.47
CA TYR A 468 -9.46 -15.36 4.39
C TYR A 468 -10.26 -15.09 3.13
N GLN A 469 -11.13 -14.08 3.19
CA GLN A 469 -11.85 -13.59 2.02
C GLN A 469 -11.45 -12.15 1.72
N VAL A 470 -11.09 -11.88 0.46
CA VAL A 470 -10.74 -10.53 -0.01
C VAL A 470 -11.93 -9.59 0.15
N LYS A 471 -11.75 -8.49 0.87
CA LYS A 471 -12.77 -7.46 1.10
C LYS A 471 -12.51 -6.19 0.31
N GLU A 472 -11.25 -5.84 0.11
CA GLU A 472 -10.85 -4.58 -0.50
C GLU A 472 -9.55 -4.73 -1.30
N THR A 473 -9.43 -3.95 -2.38
CA THR A 473 -8.14 -3.70 -3.04
C THR A 473 -7.94 -2.20 -3.21
N LYS A 474 -6.70 -1.73 -3.06
CA LYS A 474 -6.37 -0.31 -3.24
C LYS A 474 -4.94 -0.11 -3.76
N VAL A 475 -4.69 1.05 -4.37
CA VAL A 475 -3.36 1.47 -4.81
C VAL A 475 -2.92 2.64 -3.97
N VAL A 476 -1.81 2.47 -3.26
CA VAL A 476 -1.28 3.47 -2.32
C VAL A 476 0.11 3.94 -2.71
N GLY A 477 0.55 5.05 -2.11
CA GLY A 477 1.94 5.50 -2.25
C GLY A 477 2.92 4.50 -1.63
N PRO A 478 4.21 4.52 -2.03
CA PRO A 478 5.22 3.61 -1.49
C PRO A 478 5.55 3.89 -0.02
N SER A 479 5.12 5.04 0.50
CA SER A 479 5.29 5.50 1.89
C SER A 479 3.95 5.60 2.64
N ASP A 480 2.86 5.06 2.08
CA ASP A 480 1.58 5.02 2.77
C ASP A 480 1.57 3.85 3.75
N LEU A 481 1.75 4.16 5.04
CA LEU A 481 1.89 3.19 6.12
C LEU A 481 0.54 2.82 6.76
N SER A 482 -0.56 3.50 6.39
CA SER A 482 -1.90 3.16 6.88
C SER A 482 -2.29 1.72 6.58
N VAL A 483 -1.65 1.10 5.60
CA VAL A 483 -1.85 -0.29 5.21
C VAL A 483 -1.30 -1.30 6.23
N LEU A 484 -0.42 -0.87 7.13
CA LEU A 484 0.17 -1.67 8.21
C LEU A 484 -0.62 -1.59 9.51
N GLU A 485 -1.62 -0.69 9.60
CA GLU A 485 -2.41 -0.47 10.81
C GLU A 485 -2.98 -1.77 11.36
N GLN A 486 -2.90 -1.91 12.69
CA GLN A 486 -3.38 -3.07 13.43
C GLN A 486 -4.75 -2.75 14.04
N ASP A 487 -5.79 -3.40 13.53
CA ASP A 487 -7.11 -3.44 14.15
C ASP A 487 -7.29 -4.79 14.85
N TYR A 488 -7.03 -4.83 16.15
CA TYR A 488 -7.10 -6.05 16.96
C TYR A 488 -8.55 -6.53 17.21
N THR A 489 -9.57 -5.81 16.73
CA THR A 489 -10.95 -6.32 16.73
C THR A 489 -11.23 -7.24 15.55
N LYS A 490 -10.30 -7.31 14.58
CA LYS A 490 -10.41 -8.11 13.37
C LYS A 490 -9.22 -9.04 13.21
N LYS A 491 -9.38 -10.04 12.35
CA LYS A 491 -8.29 -10.92 11.91
C LYS A 491 -8.08 -10.73 10.42
N ARG A 492 -7.13 -9.88 10.06
CA ARG A 492 -6.87 -9.44 8.69
C ARG A 492 -5.61 -10.06 8.14
N LEU A 493 -5.60 -10.26 6.82
CA LEU A 493 -4.44 -10.60 6.02
C LEU A 493 -4.32 -9.57 4.90
N THR A 494 -3.20 -8.85 4.85
CA THR A 494 -2.91 -7.87 3.81
C THR A 494 -1.78 -8.35 2.91
N LEU A 495 -2.01 -8.37 1.60
CA LEU A 495 -0.99 -8.70 0.59
C LEU A 495 -0.56 -7.43 -0.17
N GLN A 496 0.75 -7.21 -0.28
CA GLN A 496 1.32 -6.05 -0.97
C GLN A 496 2.27 -6.44 -2.10
N THR A 497 2.19 -5.72 -3.22
CA THR A 497 3.22 -5.75 -4.26
C THR A 497 3.44 -4.38 -4.91
N SER A 498 4.51 -4.20 -5.68
CA SER A 498 4.76 -2.93 -6.38
C SER A 498 3.79 -2.72 -7.55
N TYR A 499 3.44 -1.46 -7.81
CA TYR A 499 2.50 -1.09 -8.86
C TYR A 499 2.91 0.22 -9.56
N PRO A 500 2.72 0.32 -10.89
CA PRO A 500 2.50 -0.78 -11.83
C PRO A 500 3.64 -1.80 -11.84
N ILE A 501 3.38 -3.01 -12.33
CA ILE A 501 4.37 -4.09 -12.44
C ILE A 501 5.61 -3.58 -13.19
N GLY A 502 6.81 -3.92 -12.73
CA GLY A 502 8.07 -3.42 -13.30
C GLY A 502 8.54 -2.07 -12.74
N THR A 503 7.77 -1.47 -11.83
CA THR A 503 8.09 -0.19 -11.18
C THR A 503 8.06 -0.34 -9.65
N ALA A 504 8.55 0.66 -8.92
CA ALA A 504 8.41 0.76 -7.47
C ALA A 504 7.62 2.02 -7.05
N LEU A 505 6.88 2.62 -8.00
CA LEU A 505 6.27 3.95 -7.85
C LEU A 505 5.11 3.99 -6.86
N LYS A 506 4.33 2.91 -6.78
CA LYS A 506 3.19 2.72 -5.88
C LYS A 506 3.15 1.29 -5.36
N ARG A 507 2.19 1.00 -4.51
CA ARG A 507 1.91 -0.35 -4.00
C ARG A 507 0.47 -0.73 -4.30
N PHE A 508 0.27 -1.95 -4.79
CA PHE A 508 -1.04 -2.57 -4.89
C PHE A 508 -1.27 -3.40 -3.63
N ILE A 509 -2.41 -3.17 -2.99
CA ILE A 509 -2.76 -3.71 -1.68
C ILE A 509 -4.04 -4.52 -1.82
N VAL A 510 -4.04 -5.71 -1.22
CA VAL A 510 -5.20 -6.58 -1.07
C VAL A 510 -5.44 -6.74 0.42
N ILE A 511 -6.66 -6.44 0.89
CA ILE A 511 -7.05 -6.63 2.28
C ILE A 511 -8.09 -7.74 2.33
N ALA A 512 -7.79 -8.79 3.08
CA ALA A 512 -8.67 -9.92 3.32
C ALA A 512 -8.96 -10.05 4.82
N GLU A 513 -10.15 -10.55 5.16
CA GLU A 513 -10.57 -10.81 6.54
C GLU A 513 -10.82 -12.31 6.72
N LEU A 514 -10.42 -12.86 7.88
CA LEU A 514 -10.56 -14.28 8.20
C LEU A 514 -12.05 -14.66 8.13
N LYS A 515 -12.36 -15.81 7.50
CA LYS A 515 -13.71 -16.37 7.53
C LYS A 515 -13.99 -16.89 8.94
N GLU A 516 -15.10 -16.45 9.51
CA GLU A 516 -15.65 -17.10 10.70
C GLU A 516 -16.13 -18.51 10.31
N GLU A 517 -15.79 -19.51 11.13
CA GLU A 517 -16.24 -20.90 10.97
C GLU A 517 -17.76 -21.04 11.15
#